data_AF-A0A0E3SME0-F1
#
_entry.id   AF-A0A0E3SME0-F1
#
_cell.length_a   1.000
_cell.length_b   1.000
_cell.length_c   1.000
_cell.angle_alpha   90.00
_cell.angle_beta   90.00
_cell.angle_gamma   90.00
#
_symmetry.space_group_name_H-M   'P 1'
#
loop_
_entity.id
_entity.type
_entity.pdbx_description
1 polymer ?
#
loop_
_entity_poly.entity_id
_entity_poly.type
_entity_poly.pdbx_seq_one_letter_code
_entity_poly.pdbx_strand_id
1 'polypeptide(L)'
;MIKGANTVFQNAAIVVYTIVSRHPFFNGNKRTGYEAMNFVLEDSGYTLTSTPQETIEFIVKVAATENEMKPAEIEEWIINHTIKQ
;
A
#
# COMPACT_ATOMS: atom_id res chain seq x y z
N MET A 1 -13.47 5.09 8.22
CA MET A 1 -13.27 4.13 9.33
C MET A 1 -12.84 2.80 8.74
N ILE A 2 -11.63 2.38 9.06
CA ILE A 2 -11.16 1.01 8.83
C ILE A 2 -11.99 0.10 9.75
N LYS A 3 -12.62 -0.94 9.21
CA LYS A 3 -13.46 -1.85 10.01
C LYS A 3 -12.55 -2.76 10.85
N GLY A 4 -12.92 -3.00 12.11
CA GLY A 4 -12.15 -3.87 13.02
C GLY A 4 -12.07 -5.37 12.63
N ALA A 5 -12.73 -5.79 11.54
CA ALA A 5 -12.70 -7.16 11.04
C ALA A 5 -11.67 -7.39 9.91
N ASN A 6 -11.05 -6.32 9.38
CA ASN A 6 -10.07 -6.44 8.31
C ASN A 6 -8.67 -6.72 8.88
N THR A 7 -7.85 -7.48 8.16
CA THR A 7 -6.43 -7.64 8.49
C THR A 7 -5.68 -6.31 8.31
N VAL A 8 -4.55 -6.12 9.00
CA VAL A 8 -3.68 -4.96 8.77
C VAL A 8 -3.28 -4.84 7.30
N PHE A 9 -3.02 -5.96 6.63
CA PHE A 9 -2.62 -6.00 5.22
C PHE A 9 -3.73 -5.54 4.29
N GLN A 10 -4.99 -5.95 4.54
CA GLN A 10 -6.15 -5.46 3.81
C GLN A 10 -6.32 -3.94 3.97
N ASN A 11 -6.10 -3.45 5.19
CA ASN A 11 -6.21 -2.03 5.49
C ASN A 11 -5.11 -1.22 4.77
N ALA A 12 -3.87 -1.68 4.84
CA ALA A 12 -2.75 -1.09 4.13
C ALA A 12 -2.98 -1.09 2.60
N ALA A 13 -3.45 -2.21 2.06
CA ALA A 13 -3.75 -2.38 0.64
C ALA A 13 -4.84 -1.41 0.14
N ILE A 14 -5.94 -1.29 0.88
CA ILE A 14 -7.03 -0.36 0.53
C ILE A 14 -6.56 1.09 0.64
N VAL A 15 -5.73 1.44 1.62
CA VAL A 15 -5.20 2.80 1.79
C VAL A 15 -4.32 3.18 0.61
N VAL A 16 -3.32 2.36 0.26
CA VAL A 16 -2.43 2.66 -0.88
C VAL A 16 -3.21 2.71 -2.20
N TYR A 17 -4.07 1.71 -2.45
CA TYR A 17 -4.91 1.67 -3.63
C TYR A 17 -5.76 2.93 -3.79
N THR A 18 -6.43 3.34 -2.71
CA THR A 18 -7.33 4.50 -2.76
C THR A 18 -6.57 5.78 -3.06
N ILE A 19 -5.47 6.04 -2.34
CA ILE A 19 -4.74 7.30 -2.50
C ILE A 19 -3.99 7.33 -3.84
N VAL A 20 -3.35 6.22 -4.22
CA VAL A 20 -2.54 6.16 -5.43
C VAL A 20 -3.40 6.17 -6.68
N SER A 21 -4.46 5.35 -6.75
CA SER A 21 -5.24 5.13 -7.98
C SER A 21 -6.44 6.08 -8.12
N ARG A 22 -6.96 6.67 -7.02
CA ARG A 22 -8.09 7.61 -7.08
C ARG A 22 -7.68 9.08 -7.07
N HIS A 23 -6.37 9.35 -6.94
CA HIS A 23 -5.77 10.68 -7.04
C HIS A 23 -6.53 11.79 -6.27
N PRO A 24 -6.83 11.64 -4.97
CA PRO A 24 -7.59 12.63 -4.21
C PRO A 24 -6.86 13.97 -4.01
N PHE A 25 -5.54 14.02 -4.22
CA PHE A 25 -4.72 15.23 -4.08
C PHE A 25 -4.30 15.79 -5.44
N PHE A 26 -4.09 17.12 -5.49
CA PHE A 26 -3.56 17.80 -6.69
C PHE A 26 -2.18 17.26 -7.11
N ASN A 27 -1.32 16.93 -6.14
CA ASN A 27 -0.03 16.28 -6.35
C ASN A 27 0.32 15.44 -5.12
N GLY A 28 1.31 14.55 -5.24
CA GLY A 28 1.84 13.79 -4.12
C GLY A 28 1.17 12.44 -3.87
N ASN A 29 0.11 12.08 -4.60
CA ASN A 29 -0.67 10.84 -4.41
C ASN A 29 0.19 9.59 -4.20
N LYS A 30 1.21 9.36 -5.03
CA LYS A 30 2.13 8.21 -4.88
C LYS A 30 2.87 8.19 -3.53
N ARG A 31 3.44 9.33 -3.14
CA ARG A 31 4.20 9.47 -1.89
C ARG A 31 3.27 9.36 -0.68
N THR A 32 2.15 10.06 -0.72
CA THR A 32 1.17 10.03 0.37
C THR A 32 0.55 8.64 0.54
N GLY A 33 0.26 7.94 -0.56
CA GLY A 33 -0.29 6.58 -0.51
C GLY A 33 0.72 5.58 0.06
N TYR A 34 1.98 5.68 -0.34
CA TYR A 34 3.07 4.87 0.23
C TYR A 34 3.22 5.11 1.74
N GLU A 35 3.38 6.36 2.17
CA GLU A 35 3.59 6.68 3.60
C GLU A 35 2.38 6.31 4.45
N ALA A 36 1.16 6.51 3.96
CA ALA A 36 -0.05 6.13 4.68
C ALA A 36 -0.17 4.59 4.84
N MET A 37 0.22 3.83 3.82
CA MET A 37 0.29 2.37 3.90
C MET A 37 1.37 1.93 4.89
N ASN A 38 2.57 2.52 4.81
CA ASN A 38 3.67 2.19 5.71
C ASN A 38 3.30 2.48 7.17
N PHE A 39 2.65 3.62 7.44
CA PHE A 39 2.15 3.96 8.77
C PHE A 39 1.16 2.92 9.32
N VAL A 40 0.21 2.44 8.51
CA VAL A 40 -0.74 1.38 8.93
C VAL A 40 -0.02 0.09 9.33
N LEU A 41 1.04 -0.26 8.61
CA LEU A 41 1.85 -1.45 8.90
C LEU A 41 2.68 -1.27 10.17
N GLU A 42 3.38 -0.15 10.29
CA GLU A 42 4.24 0.17 11.44
C GLU A 42 3.44 0.27 12.74
N ASP A 43 2.26 0.91 12.73
CA ASP A 43 1.36 0.99 13.89
C ASP A 43 0.89 -0.39 14.37
N SER A 44 0.90 -1.39 13.47
CA SER A 44 0.58 -2.78 13.78
C SER A 44 1.82 -3.67 14.04
N GLY A 45 3.02 -3.08 14.11
CA GLY A 45 4.26 -3.79 14.38
C GLY A 45 4.85 -4.53 13.18
N TYR A 46 4.55 -4.10 11.95
CA TYR A 46 5.14 -4.65 10.73
C TYR A 46 6.07 -3.64 10.07
N THR A 47 7.17 -4.14 9.50
CA THR A 47 8.12 -3.33 8.73
C THR A 47 8.23 -3.87 7.31
N LEU A 48 8.28 -2.97 6.31
CA LEU A 48 8.57 -3.34 4.94
C LEU A 48 10.03 -3.79 4.77
N THR A 49 10.23 -4.88 4.05
CA THR A 49 11.56 -5.43 3.71
C THR A 49 11.96 -5.21 2.26
N SER A 50 11.10 -4.58 1.46
CA SER A 50 11.39 -4.26 0.06
C SER A 50 12.53 -3.24 -0.05
N THR A 51 13.34 -3.41 -1.08
CA THR A 51 14.33 -2.40 -1.48
C THR A 51 13.63 -1.13 -1.98
N PRO A 52 14.31 0.03 -1.98
CA PRO A 52 13.74 1.26 -2.55
C PRO A 52 13.25 1.09 -3.99
N GLN A 53 13.97 0.30 -4.80
CA GLN A 53 13.61 0.05 -6.20
C GLN A 53 12.32 -0.77 -6.32
N GLU A 54 12.20 -1.87 -5.57
CA GLU A 54 10.98 -2.70 -5.53
C GLU A 54 9.77 -1.89 -5.07
N THR A 55 9.95 -1.03 -4.06
CA THR A 55 8.90 -0.13 -3.58
C THR A 55 8.45 0.86 -4.66
N ILE A 56 9.39 1.45 -5.40
CA ILE A 56 9.08 2.36 -6.50
C ILE A 56 8.28 1.64 -7.58
N GLU A 57 8.74 0.45 -8.00
CA GLU A 57 8.08 -0.36 -9.02
C GLU A 57 6.66 -0.76 -8.60
N PHE A 58 6.49 -1.18 -7.35
CA PHE A 58 5.20 -1.49 -6.76
C PHE A 58 4.25 -0.28 -6.82
N ILE A 59 4.67 0.89 -6.34
CA ILE A 59 3.82 2.10 -6.33
C ILE A 59 3.49 2.56 -7.75
N VAL A 60 4.42 2.42 -8.71
CA VAL A 60 4.15 2.69 -10.13
C VAL A 60 3.09 1.72 -10.67
N LYS A 61 3.17 0.44 -10.33
CA LYS A 61 2.22 -0.59 -10.75
C LYS A 61 0.82 -0.37 -10.15
N VAL A 62 0.73 0.08 -8.89
CA VAL A 62 -0.56 0.48 -8.28
C VAL A 62 -1.18 1.68 -9.00
N ALA A 63 -0.34 2.61 -9.50
CA ALA A 63 -0.80 3.78 -10.24
C ALA A 63 -1.16 3.50 -11.71
N ALA A 64 -0.90 2.30 -12.22
CA ALA A 64 -1.13 1.96 -13.62
C ALA A 64 -2.64 1.87 -13.91
N THR A 65 -3.08 2.51 -14.99
CA THR A 65 -4.47 2.46 -15.46
C THR A 65 -4.74 1.25 -16.36
N GLU A 66 -3.70 0.72 -17.00
CA GLU A 66 -3.74 -0.55 -17.74
C GLU A 66 -3.20 -1.66 -16.84
N ASN A 67 -3.89 -2.80 -16.79
CA ASN A 67 -3.57 -3.90 -15.89
C ASN A 67 -3.44 -3.45 -14.42
N GLU A 68 -4.37 -2.59 -13.98
CA GLU A 68 -4.45 -2.07 -12.62
C GLU A 68 -4.41 -3.22 -11.59
N MET A 69 -3.55 -3.09 -10.59
CA MET A 69 -3.52 -4.04 -9.48
C MET A 69 -4.82 -3.96 -8.68
N LYS A 70 -5.43 -5.13 -8.45
CA LYS A 70 -6.57 -5.25 -7.55
C LYS A 70 -6.09 -5.17 -6.10
N PRO A 71 -6.94 -4.73 -5.16
CA PRO A 71 -6.59 -4.69 -3.74
C PRO A 71 -6.03 -6.00 -3.17
N ALA A 72 -6.50 -7.16 -3.66
CA ALA A 72 -5.97 -8.46 -3.25
C ALA A 72 -4.51 -8.70 -3.70
N GLU A 73 -4.13 -8.24 -4.90
CA GLU A 73 -2.74 -8.37 -5.40
C GLU A 73 -1.80 -7.41 -4.65
N ILE A 74 -2.33 -6.25 -4.24
CA ILE A 74 -1.63 -5.28 -3.39
C ILE A 74 -1.43 -5.87 -1.99
N GLU A 75 -2.47 -6.46 -1.41
CA GLU A 75 -2.40 -7.16 -0.12
C GLU A 75 -1.34 -8.27 -0.15
N GLU A 76 -1.36 -9.11 -1.18
CA GLU A 76 -0.38 -10.19 -1.35
C GLU A 76 1.06 -9.66 -1.47
N TRP A 77 1.27 -8.58 -2.22
CA TRP A 77 2.59 -7.94 -2.31
C TRP A 77 3.06 -7.46 -0.94
N ILE A 78 2.19 -6.80 -0.17
CA ILE A 78 2.52 -6.31 1.17
C ILE A 78 2.86 -7.47 2.11
N ILE A 79 2.08 -8.55 2.10
CA ILE A 79 2.35 -9.75 2.92
C ILE A 79 3.74 -10.31 2.60
N ASN A 80 4.09 -10.41 1.32
CA ASN A 80 5.37 -10.97 0.88
C ASN A 80 6.58 -10.06 1.13
N HIS A 81 6.36 -8.78 1.44
CA HIS A 81 7.41 -7.79 1.67
C HIS A 81 7.33 -7.17 3.06
N THR A 82 6.74 -7.87 4.04
CA THR A 82 6.70 -7.41 5.43
C THR A 82 7.16 -8.48 6.39
N ILE A 83 7.77 -8.05 7.50
CA ILE A 83 8.08 -8.88 8.66
C ILE A 83 7.45 -8.27 9.90
N LYS A 84 7.08 -9.12 10.86
CA LYS A 84 6.64 -8.68 12.18
C LYS A 84 7.87 -8.36 13.04
N GLN A 85 7.85 -7.20 13.69
CA GLN A 85 8.87 -6.79 14.67
C GLN A 85 8.82 -7.67 15.93
#